data_AF-A0A660YMT6-F1
#
_entry.id   AF-A0A660YMT6-F1
#
_cell.length_a   1.000
_cell.length_b   1.000
_cell.length_c   1.000
_cell.angle_alpha   90.00
_cell.angle_beta   90.00
_cell.angle_gamma   90.00
#
_symmetry.space_group_name_H-M   'P 1'
#
loop_
_entity.id
_entity.type
_entity.pdbx_description
1 polymer ?
#
loop_
_entity_poly.entity_id
_entity_poly.type
_entity_poly.pdbx_seq_one_letter_code
_entity_poly.pdbx_strand_id
1 'polypeptide(L)'
;MICREFEKYIYGSTSKDEFDKHIQECQYCKKALAEYEILMKTAGTVTSVFPENRKHALWERIEKEIKGVKKTDSVKRVFVKFAAAALFILAVTGLINRVYYNTLKFNSSFLKDSALRKVENAEKKYELAINQLEKKAEPVIQNMDFELATLYREKLETINNQIKECKRELLYNPGNSRIRKYMLAALKDKKETLKEILKGVENET
;
A
#
# COMPACT_ATOMS: atom_id res chain seq x y z
N MET A 1 12.21 -20.62 -11.14
CA MET A 1 10.82 -21.14 -11.06
C MET A 1 10.40 -21.12 -9.59
N ILE A 2 9.24 -20.54 -9.28
CA ILE A 2 8.73 -20.41 -7.90
C ILE A 2 7.90 -21.65 -7.59
N CYS A 3 8.26 -22.42 -6.55
CA CYS A 3 7.49 -23.58 -6.10
C CYS A 3 6.49 -23.17 -5.01
N ARG A 4 5.21 -23.57 -5.15
CA ARG A 4 4.14 -23.23 -4.20
C ARG A 4 4.00 -24.20 -3.02
N GLU A 5 4.74 -25.29 -3.01
CA GLU A 5 4.67 -26.30 -1.93
C GLU A 5 5.17 -25.77 -0.60
N PHE A 6 6.13 -24.83 -0.62
CA PHE A 6 6.61 -24.17 0.59
C PHE A 6 5.50 -23.36 1.30
N GLU A 7 4.67 -22.62 0.55
CA GLU A 7 3.55 -21.87 1.13
C GLU A 7 2.54 -22.81 1.78
N LYS A 8 2.19 -23.92 1.12
CA LYS A 8 1.25 -24.91 1.66
C LYS A 8 1.74 -25.50 2.99
N TYR A 9 3.04 -25.78 3.11
CA TYR A 9 3.63 -26.26 4.35
C TYR A 9 3.54 -25.24 5.48
N ILE A 10 3.88 -23.97 5.23
CA ILE A 10 3.80 -22.90 6.24
C ILE A 10 2.37 -22.67 6.74
N TYR A 11 1.37 -22.81 5.87
CA TYR A 11 -0.05 -22.69 6.25
C TYR A 11 -0.66 -23.97 6.83
N GLY A 12 0.15 -25.02 7.08
CA GLY A 12 -0.30 -26.28 7.67
C GLY A 12 -1.20 -27.12 6.76
N SER A 13 -1.18 -26.85 5.44
CA SER A 13 -1.95 -27.57 4.43
C SER A 13 -1.26 -28.82 3.89
N THR A 14 0.04 -28.98 4.19
CA THR A 14 0.84 -30.17 3.85
C THR A 14 1.50 -30.67 5.13
N SER A 15 1.52 -31.99 5.33
CA SER A 15 2.19 -32.58 6.49
C SER A 15 3.71 -32.45 6.39
N LYS A 16 4.41 -32.48 7.53
CA LYS A 16 5.87 -32.40 7.57
C LYS A 16 6.52 -33.53 6.77
N ASP A 17 6.02 -34.75 6.92
CA ASP A 17 6.58 -35.93 6.24
C ASP A 17 6.44 -35.86 4.71
N GLU A 18 5.36 -35.25 4.21
CA GLU A 18 5.15 -35.02 2.78
C GLU A 18 6.06 -33.90 2.26
N PHE A 19 6.24 -32.84 3.03
CA PHE A 19 7.11 -31.73 2.66
C PHE A 19 8.60 -32.12 2.68
N ASP A 20 9.01 -32.97 3.63
CA ASP A 20 10.38 -33.47 3.73
C ASP A 20 10.78 -34.33 2.53
N LYS A 21 9.82 -35.07 1.93
CA LYS A 21 10.04 -35.76 0.65
C LYS A 21 10.23 -34.76 -0.50
N HIS A 22 9.39 -33.73 -0.56
CA HIS A 22 9.47 -32.71 -1.60
C HIS A 22 10.80 -31.93 -1.58
N ILE A 23 11.36 -31.67 -0.40
CA ILE A 23 12.59 -30.87 -0.27
C ILE A 23 13.84 -31.61 -0.76
N GLN A 24 13.80 -32.94 -0.85
CA GLN A 24 14.90 -33.73 -1.43
C GLN A 24 15.07 -33.45 -2.93
N GLU A 25 13.96 -33.14 -3.62
CA GLU A 25 13.93 -32.96 -5.07
C GLU A 25 13.86 -31.49 -5.49
N CYS A 26 13.45 -30.58 -4.59
CA CYS A 26 13.26 -29.16 -4.91
C CYS A 26 14.32 -28.25 -4.27
N GLN A 27 15.30 -27.79 -5.06
CA GLN A 27 16.31 -26.82 -4.59
C GLN A 27 15.72 -25.48 -4.12
N TYR A 28 14.61 -25.03 -4.70
CA TYR A 28 13.95 -23.79 -4.30
C TYR A 28 13.41 -23.88 -2.87
N CYS A 29 12.64 -24.94 -2.56
CA CYS A 29 12.08 -25.17 -1.23
C CYS A 29 13.18 -25.38 -0.19
N LYS A 30 14.30 -26.02 -0.57
CA LYS A 30 15.48 -26.17 0.30
C LYS A 30 16.06 -24.81 0.72
N LYS A 31 16.22 -23.89 -0.23
CA LYS A 31 16.71 -22.54 0.06
C LYS A 31 15.69 -21.71 0.87
N ALA A 32 14.41 -21.78 0.51
CA ALA A 32 13.34 -21.09 1.22
C ALA A 32 13.21 -21.55 2.68
N LEU A 33 13.37 -22.85 2.95
CA LEU A 33 13.35 -23.38 4.32
C LEU A 33 14.54 -22.84 5.13
N ALA A 34 15.75 -22.83 4.56
CA ALA A 34 16.92 -22.28 5.25
C ALA A 34 16.77 -20.79 5.58
N GLU A 35 16.21 -19.99 4.65
CA GLU A 35 15.91 -18.57 4.90
C GLU A 35 14.85 -18.39 5.99
N TYR A 36 13.81 -19.25 6.00
CA TYR A 36 12.78 -19.23 7.03
C TYR A 36 13.30 -19.61 8.42
N GLU A 37 14.19 -20.60 8.53
CA GLU A 37 14.84 -20.95 9.79
C GLU A 37 15.66 -19.78 10.36
N ILE A 38 16.37 -19.05 9.49
CA ILE A 38 17.10 -17.84 9.88
C ILE A 38 16.13 -16.79 10.43
N LEU A 39 15.04 -16.52 9.72
CA LEU A 39 14.01 -15.56 10.16
C LEU A 39 13.40 -15.95 11.51
N MET A 40 13.07 -17.23 11.71
CA MET A 40 12.51 -17.72 12.98
C MET A 40 13.51 -17.60 14.14
N LYS A 41 14.80 -17.85 13.87
CA LYS A 41 15.87 -17.65 14.85
C LYS A 41 15.98 -16.17 15.24
N THR A 42 15.93 -15.25 14.28
CA THR A 42 15.94 -13.80 14.54
C THR A 42 14.67 -13.34 15.27
N ALA A 43 13.48 -13.83 14.89
CA ALA A 43 12.22 -13.49 15.57
C ALA A 43 12.19 -13.98 17.03
N GLY A 44 12.78 -15.15 17.31
CA GLY A 44 12.98 -15.64 18.68
C GLY A 44 13.77 -14.66 19.55
N THR A 45 14.79 -14.00 18.99
CA THR A 45 15.57 -12.97 19.70
C THR A 45 14.80 -11.67 19.97
N VAL A 46 13.71 -11.40 19.23
CA VAL A 46 12.82 -10.24 19.48
C VAL A 46 11.82 -10.55 20.60
N THR A 47 11.48 -11.82 20.80
CA THR A 47 10.50 -12.25 21.81
C THR A 47 11.03 -12.09 23.24
N SER A 48 12.35 -11.96 23.44
CA SER A 48 12.97 -11.65 24.74
C SER A 48 12.81 -10.19 25.17
N VAL A 49 12.20 -9.32 24.34
CA VAL A 49 11.90 -7.92 24.68
C VAL A 49 10.62 -7.79 25.51
N PHE A 50 9.85 -8.87 25.68
CA PHE A 50 8.74 -8.90 26.63
C PHE A 50 9.26 -9.28 28.01
N PRO A 51 9.25 -8.38 29.01
CA PRO A 51 9.78 -8.70 30.33
C PRO A 51 8.88 -9.77 30.98
N GLU A 52 9.49 -10.82 31.52
CA GLU A 52 8.82 -12.02 32.08
C GLU A 52 7.74 -11.68 33.12
N ASN A 53 7.92 -10.56 33.80
CA ASN A 53 6.99 -10.00 34.78
C ASN A 53 5.60 -9.62 34.21
N ARG A 54 5.41 -9.50 32.89
CA ARG A 54 4.08 -9.27 32.28
C ARG A 54 3.35 -10.51 31.78
N LYS A 55 4.01 -11.68 31.66
CA LYS A 55 3.33 -12.94 31.30
C LYS A 55 2.45 -13.46 32.44
N HIS A 56 2.95 -13.38 33.68
CA HIS A 56 2.22 -13.90 34.84
C HIS A 56 0.99 -13.07 35.22
N ALA A 57 1.08 -11.74 35.18
CA ALA A 57 -0.04 -10.85 35.56
C ALA A 57 -1.25 -10.93 34.59
N LEU A 58 -0.99 -11.23 33.32
CA LEU A 58 -2.04 -11.42 32.31
C LEU A 58 -2.74 -12.77 32.45
N TRP A 59 -1.97 -13.81 32.75
CA TRP A 59 -2.49 -15.15 32.92
C TRP A 59 -3.25 -15.34 34.24
N GLU A 60 -2.81 -14.70 35.32
CA GLU A 60 -3.56 -14.67 36.58
C GLU A 60 -4.93 -13.97 36.44
N ARG A 61 -5.01 -12.90 35.64
CA ARG A 61 -6.30 -12.24 35.35
C ARG A 61 -7.26 -13.15 34.61
N ILE A 62 -6.75 -13.87 33.60
CA ILE A 62 -7.57 -14.80 32.80
C ILE A 62 -7.98 -16.01 33.63
N GLU A 63 -7.08 -16.55 34.46
CA GLU A 63 -7.40 -17.67 35.36
C GLU A 63 -8.42 -17.27 36.44
N LYS A 64 -8.35 -16.04 36.95
CA LYS A 64 -9.30 -15.50 37.93
C LYS A 64 -10.68 -15.29 37.32
N GLU A 65 -10.78 -14.86 36.06
CA GLU A 65 -12.06 -14.76 35.35
C GLU A 65 -12.67 -16.13 35.03
N ILE A 66 -11.83 -17.14 34.75
CA ILE A 66 -12.31 -18.50 34.49
C ILE A 66 -12.76 -19.21 35.79
N LYS A 67 -12.02 -19.04 36.90
CA LYS A 67 -12.37 -19.67 38.20
C LYS A 67 -13.51 -18.96 38.94
N GLY A 68 -13.89 -17.75 38.55
CA GLY A 68 -14.97 -16.96 39.16
C GLY A 68 -16.39 -17.47 38.85
N VAL A 69 -16.55 -18.40 37.91
CA VAL A 69 -17.85 -18.99 37.57
C VAL A 69 -18.19 -20.10 38.57
N LYS A 70 -18.70 -19.71 39.75
CA LYS A 70 -19.24 -20.67 40.72
C LYS A 70 -20.52 -21.31 40.18
N LYS A 71 -20.49 -22.64 40.02
CA LYS A 71 -21.65 -23.50 39.76
C LYS A 71 -22.71 -23.26 40.85
N THR A 72 -23.90 -22.81 40.45
CA THR A 72 -25.06 -22.76 41.34
C THR A 72 -26.24 -23.49 40.67
N ASP A 73 -26.80 -24.42 41.44
CA ASP A 73 -27.67 -25.53 41.04
C ASP A 73 -29.12 -25.12 40.73
N SER A 74 -29.37 -24.36 39.67
CA SER A 74 -30.76 -23.97 39.33
C SER A 74 -31.06 -23.98 37.84
N VAL A 75 -30.50 -24.98 37.14
CA VAL A 75 -30.36 -25.01 35.67
C VAL A 75 -31.64 -25.35 34.90
N LYS A 76 -32.72 -25.90 35.50
CA LYS A 76 -33.79 -26.52 34.68
C LYS A 76 -34.98 -25.64 34.26
N ARG A 77 -35.22 -24.46 34.84
CA ARG A 77 -36.46 -23.70 34.56
C ARG A 77 -36.28 -22.38 33.81
N VAL A 78 -35.03 -21.96 33.57
CA VAL A 78 -34.69 -20.67 32.96
C VAL A 78 -34.17 -20.80 31.52
N PHE A 79 -33.66 -21.98 31.13
CA PHE A 79 -32.98 -22.22 29.86
C PHE A 79 -33.83 -21.94 28.60
N VAL A 80 -35.16 -22.09 28.67
CA VAL A 80 -36.03 -21.91 27.50
C VAL A 80 -36.23 -20.43 27.15
N LYS A 81 -36.12 -19.50 28.11
CA LYS A 81 -36.25 -18.04 27.84
C LYS A 81 -34.93 -17.38 27.41
N PHE A 82 -33.78 -17.93 27.78
CA PHE A 82 -32.47 -17.36 27.44
C PHE A 82 -31.89 -17.89 26.11
N ALA A 83 -32.35 -19.03 25.60
CA ALA A 83 -31.94 -19.53 24.29
C ALA A 83 -32.34 -18.59 23.12
N ALA A 84 -33.53 -17.98 23.19
CA ALA A 84 -33.98 -16.99 22.22
C ALA A 84 -33.16 -15.68 22.30
N ALA A 85 -32.80 -15.23 23.50
CA ALA A 85 -32.00 -14.04 23.70
C ALA A 85 -30.54 -14.20 23.24
N ALA A 86 -29.93 -15.37 23.46
CA ALA A 86 -28.58 -15.67 22.99
C ALA A 86 -28.50 -15.77 21.46
N LEU A 87 -29.51 -16.37 20.81
CA LEU A 87 -29.63 -16.37 19.35
C LEU A 87 -29.85 -14.97 18.79
N PHE A 88 -30.61 -14.12 19.48
CA PHE A 88 -30.78 -12.73 19.06
C PHE A 88 -29.48 -11.92 19.17
N ILE A 89 -28.71 -12.12 20.24
CA ILE A 89 -27.40 -11.46 20.40
C ILE A 89 -26.42 -11.93 19.33
N LEU A 90 -26.36 -13.23 19.01
CA LEU A 90 -25.53 -13.77 17.93
C LEU A 90 -25.99 -13.31 16.54
N ALA A 91 -27.29 -13.21 16.30
CA ALA A 91 -27.84 -12.67 15.05
C ALA A 91 -27.53 -11.18 14.90
N VAL A 92 -27.71 -10.39 15.97
CA VAL A 92 -27.43 -8.95 15.97
C VAL A 92 -25.93 -8.67 15.86
N THR A 93 -25.08 -9.38 16.59
CA THR A 93 -23.62 -9.25 16.43
C THR A 93 -23.18 -9.74 15.05
N GLY A 94 -23.74 -10.81 14.51
CA GLY A 94 -23.50 -11.25 13.13
C GLY A 94 -23.93 -10.21 12.09
N LEU A 95 -25.06 -9.54 12.29
CA LEU A 95 -25.55 -8.46 11.42
C LEU A 95 -24.69 -7.21 11.53
N ILE A 96 -24.31 -6.80 12.74
CA ILE A 96 -23.40 -5.68 12.97
C ILE A 96 -22.04 -5.99 12.35
N ASN A 97 -21.50 -7.19 12.55
CA ASN A 97 -20.20 -7.57 12.00
C ASN A 97 -20.26 -7.64 10.46
N ARG A 98 -21.35 -8.16 9.88
CA ARG A 98 -21.58 -8.17 8.42
C ARG A 98 -21.71 -6.76 7.85
N VAL A 99 -22.44 -5.87 8.52
CA VAL A 99 -22.57 -4.45 8.13
C VAL A 99 -21.22 -3.73 8.30
N TYR A 100 -20.48 -3.99 9.37
CA TYR A 100 -19.17 -3.39 9.64
C TYR A 100 -18.11 -3.83 8.62
N TYR A 101 -18.03 -5.12 8.30
CA TYR A 101 -17.15 -5.63 7.25
C TYR A 101 -17.54 -5.16 5.84
N ASN A 102 -18.84 -5.06 5.54
CA ASN A 102 -19.30 -4.52 4.25
C ASN A 102 -19.06 -3.01 4.12
N THR A 103 -19.26 -2.22 5.18
CA THR A 103 -19.01 -0.78 5.17
C THR A 103 -17.52 -0.45 5.11
N LEU A 104 -16.65 -1.22 5.79
CA LEU A 104 -15.20 -1.06 5.68
C LEU A 104 -14.68 -1.37 4.26
N LYS A 105 -15.18 -2.43 3.61
CA LYS A 105 -14.82 -2.73 2.21
C LYS A 105 -15.33 -1.65 1.25
N PHE A 106 -16.58 -1.20 1.41
CA PHE A 106 -17.19 -0.17 0.57
C PHE A 106 -16.46 1.18 0.65
N ASN A 107 -16.06 1.60 1.85
CA ASN A 107 -15.39 2.88 2.06
C ASN A 107 -13.95 2.87 1.53
N SER A 108 -13.22 1.76 1.62
CA SER A 108 -11.81 1.72 1.20
C SER A 108 -11.60 1.91 -0.31
N SER A 109 -12.53 1.45 -1.15
CA SER A 109 -12.45 1.64 -2.61
C SER A 109 -12.83 3.07 -2.99
N PHE A 110 -13.93 3.58 -2.43
CA PHE A 110 -14.39 4.95 -2.70
C PHE A 110 -13.39 6.01 -2.23
N LEU A 111 -12.76 5.81 -1.08
CA LEU A 111 -11.73 6.72 -0.58
C LEU A 111 -10.49 6.73 -1.48
N LYS A 112 -10.07 5.57 -2.02
CA LYS A 112 -8.97 5.48 -2.99
C LYS A 112 -9.28 6.22 -4.28
N ASP A 113 -10.49 6.05 -4.82
CA ASP A 113 -10.91 6.76 -6.03
C ASP A 113 -10.99 8.28 -5.79
N SER A 114 -11.49 8.70 -4.61
CA SER A 114 -11.56 10.13 -4.26
C SER A 114 -10.17 10.76 -4.12
N ALA A 115 -9.21 10.05 -3.52
CA ALA A 115 -7.84 10.50 -3.36
C ALA A 115 -7.13 10.60 -4.72
N LEU A 116 -7.34 9.60 -5.58
CA LEU A 116 -6.80 9.57 -6.94
C LEU A 116 -7.30 10.76 -7.77
N ARG A 117 -8.61 11.01 -7.75
CA ARG A 117 -9.21 12.15 -8.45
C ARG A 117 -8.66 13.50 -7.98
N LYS A 118 -8.39 13.65 -6.68
CA LYS A 118 -7.77 14.87 -6.14
C LYS A 118 -6.37 15.10 -6.72
N VAL A 119 -5.57 14.03 -6.80
CA VAL A 119 -4.23 14.08 -7.39
C VAL A 119 -4.31 14.40 -8.88
N GLU A 120 -5.17 13.73 -9.63
CA GLU A 120 -5.35 14.00 -11.07
C GLU A 120 -5.82 15.42 -11.36
N ASN A 121 -6.73 15.96 -10.54
CA ASN A 121 -7.16 17.34 -10.66
C ASN A 121 -6.03 18.33 -10.35
N ALA A 122 -5.18 18.04 -9.37
CA ALA A 122 -4.01 18.86 -9.05
C ALA A 122 -2.98 18.80 -10.20
N GLU A 123 -2.71 17.62 -10.75
CA GLU A 123 -1.83 17.42 -11.91
C GLU A 123 -2.33 18.20 -13.13
N LYS A 124 -3.63 18.11 -13.47
CA LYS A 124 -4.22 18.88 -14.58
C LYS A 124 -4.09 20.39 -14.38
N LYS A 125 -4.34 20.89 -13.18
CA LYS A 125 -4.14 22.32 -12.86
C LYS A 125 -2.67 22.74 -13.05
N TYR A 126 -1.75 21.89 -12.63
CA TYR A 126 -0.32 22.15 -12.80
C TYR A 126 0.11 22.16 -14.27
N GLU A 127 -0.40 21.22 -15.07
CA GLU A 127 -0.19 21.20 -16.53
C GLU A 127 -0.73 22.45 -17.21
N LEU A 128 -1.93 22.91 -16.83
CA LEU A 128 -2.50 24.15 -17.37
C LEU A 128 -1.62 25.37 -17.06
N ALA A 129 -1.06 25.45 -15.85
CA ALA A 129 -0.14 26.52 -15.48
C ALA A 129 1.17 26.46 -16.29
N ILE A 130 1.71 25.26 -16.54
CA ILE A 130 2.88 25.07 -17.41
C ILE A 130 2.57 25.49 -18.84
N ASN A 131 1.42 25.11 -19.39
CA ASN A 131 1.04 25.50 -20.75
C ASN A 131 0.94 27.03 -20.91
N GLN A 132 0.55 27.74 -19.86
CA GLN A 132 0.58 29.21 -19.86
C GLN A 132 2.02 29.76 -19.86
N LEU A 133 2.95 29.11 -19.16
CA LEU A 133 4.37 29.47 -19.20
C LEU A 133 4.97 29.19 -20.58
N GLU A 134 4.65 28.06 -21.21
CA GLU A 134 5.10 27.74 -22.57
C GLU A 134 4.69 28.80 -23.57
N LYS A 135 3.42 29.24 -23.53
CA LYS A 135 2.94 30.31 -24.41
C LYS A 135 3.69 31.63 -24.25
N LYS A 136 4.21 31.91 -23.04
CA LYS A 136 5.01 33.10 -22.78
C LYS A 136 6.47 32.91 -23.19
N ALA A 137 7.00 31.70 -23.05
CA ALA A 137 8.38 31.37 -23.39
C ALA A 137 8.58 31.19 -24.90
N GLU A 138 7.57 30.77 -25.65
CA GLU A 138 7.66 30.54 -27.11
C GLU A 138 8.21 31.75 -27.89
N PRO A 139 7.67 32.98 -27.77
CA PRO A 139 8.24 34.13 -28.47
C PRO A 139 9.65 34.48 -27.98
N VAL A 140 10.00 34.17 -26.73
CA VAL A 140 11.35 34.36 -26.22
C VAL A 140 12.33 33.41 -26.91
N ILE A 141 11.98 32.13 -27.03
CA ILE A 141 12.80 31.12 -27.71
C ILE A 141 12.99 31.49 -29.19
N GLN A 142 11.97 32.07 -29.83
CA GLN A 142 12.05 32.48 -31.24
C GLN A 142 12.97 33.67 -31.49
N ASN A 143 13.17 34.54 -30.50
CA ASN A 143 14.02 35.73 -30.60
C ASN A 143 15.43 35.52 -30.01
N MET A 144 15.68 34.35 -29.44
CA MET A 144 16.96 33.97 -28.84
C MET A 144 17.98 33.58 -29.93
N ASP A 145 19.27 33.57 -29.57
CA ASP A 145 20.32 33.01 -30.45
C ASP A 145 19.98 31.58 -30.90
N PHE A 146 20.30 31.25 -32.15
CA PHE A 146 19.90 29.99 -32.77
C PHE A 146 20.45 28.75 -32.04
N GLU A 147 21.70 28.81 -31.56
CA GLU A 147 22.32 27.68 -30.86
C GLU A 147 21.63 27.44 -29.51
N LEU A 148 21.39 28.52 -28.76
CA LEU A 148 20.73 28.46 -27.46
C LEU A 148 19.24 28.06 -27.58
N ALA A 149 18.54 28.57 -28.59
CA ALA A 149 17.16 28.20 -28.88
C ALA A 149 17.03 26.71 -29.22
N THR A 150 17.97 26.17 -29.99
CA THR A 150 18.01 24.74 -30.34
C THR A 150 18.21 23.88 -29.10
N LEU A 151 19.17 24.24 -28.24
CA LEU A 151 19.43 23.53 -26.98
C LEU A 151 18.18 23.47 -26.08
N TYR A 152 17.48 24.60 -25.92
CA TYR A 152 16.26 24.62 -25.09
C TYR A 152 15.12 23.82 -25.72
N ARG A 153 14.96 23.85 -27.04
CA ARG A 153 13.94 23.04 -27.73
C ARG A 153 14.19 21.55 -27.55
N GLU A 154 15.43 21.09 -27.72
CA GLU A 154 15.81 19.68 -27.50
C GLU A 154 15.57 19.25 -26.05
N LYS A 155 15.92 20.10 -25.08
CA LYS A 155 15.65 19.86 -23.65
C LYS A 155 14.14 19.74 -23.38
N LEU A 156 13.34 20.69 -23.88
CA LEU A 156 11.88 20.67 -23.70
C LEU A 156 11.24 19.47 -24.40
N GLU A 157 11.71 19.08 -25.58
CA GLU A 157 11.25 17.88 -26.28
C GLU A 157 11.54 16.61 -25.48
N THR A 158 12.74 16.48 -24.92
CA THR A 158 13.13 15.36 -24.06
C THR A 158 12.19 15.24 -22.85
N ILE A 159 11.92 16.36 -22.16
CA ILE A 159 11.02 16.38 -21.01
C ILE A 159 9.58 16.06 -21.43
N ASN A 160 9.13 16.57 -22.58
CA ASN A 160 7.80 16.27 -23.12
C ASN A 160 7.63 14.77 -23.43
N ASN A 161 8.67 14.13 -23.96
CA ASN A 161 8.68 12.69 -24.19
C ASN A 161 8.58 11.91 -22.87
N GLN A 162 9.33 12.30 -21.84
CA GLN A 162 9.22 11.67 -20.51
C GLN A 162 7.81 11.79 -19.91
N ILE A 163 7.18 12.97 -20.02
CA ILE A 163 5.80 13.18 -19.56
C ILE A 163 4.83 12.29 -20.34
N LYS A 164 5.01 12.18 -21.67
CA LYS A 164 4.19 11.34 -22.54
C LYS A 164 4.28 9.85 -22.18
N GLU A 165 5.49 9.36 -21.89
CA GLU A 165 5.69 7.99 -21.40
C GLU A 165 4.98 7.76 -20.06
N CYS A 166 5.17 8.65 -19.09
CA CYS A 166 4.51 8.55 -17.78
C CYS A 166 2.98 8.51 -17.92
N LYS A 167 2.42 9.39 -18.77
CA LYS A 167 0.96 9.41 -19.05
C LYS A 167 0.49 8.09 -19.66
N ARG A 168 1.25 7.53 -20.60
CA ARG A 168 0.91 6.23 -21.21
C ARG A 168 0.86 5.12 -20.18
N GLU A 169 1.85 5.03 -19.30
CA GLU A 169 1.86 4.01 -18.25
C GLU A 169 0.71 4.19 -17.24
N LEU A 170 0.35 5.44 -16.93
CA LEU A 170 -0.78 5.75 -16.05
C LEU A 170 -2.15 5.36 -16.64
N LEU A 171 -2.29 5.22 -17.96
CA LEU A 171 -3.52 4.70 -18.56
C LEU A 171 -3.79 3.24 -18.15
N TYR A 172 -2.74 2.44 -18.00
CA TYR A 172 -2.86 1.03 -17.60
C TYR A 172 -2.86 0.84 -16.09
N ASN A 173 -2.19 1.74 -15.34
CA ASN A 173 -2.15 1.69 -13.88
C ASN A 173 -2.24 3.09 -13.26
N PRO A 174 -3.47 3.66 -13.16
CA PRO A 174 -3.67 5.01 -12.64
C PRO A 174 -3.20 5.19 -11.20
N GLY A 175 -3.25 4.13 -10.38
CA GLY A 175 -2.88 4.16 -8.96
C GLY A 175 -1.37 4.07 -8.69
N ASN A 176 -0.53 3.99 -9.72
CA ASN A 176 0.91 3.82 -9.53
C ASN A 176 1.58 5.11 -9.04
N SER A 177 1.79 5.19 -7.73
CA SER A 177 2.38 6.36 -7.07
C SER A 177 3.81 6.68 -7.53
N ARG A 178 4.58 5.68 -7.98
CA ARG A 178 5.94 5.88 -8.48
C ARG A 178 5.94 6.60 -9.82
N ILE A 179 5.08 6.18 -10.76
CA ILE A 179 4.96 6.85 -12.07
C ILE A 179 4.49 8.30 -11.88
N ARG A 180 3.50 8.53 -10.99
CA ARG A 180 3.05 9.90 -10.68
C ARG A 180 4.14 10.79 -10.11
N LYS A 181 5.02 10.24 -9.25
CA LYS A 181 6.20 10.97 -8.76
C LYS A 181 7.16 11.34 -9.89
N TYR A 182 7.44 10.41 -10.82
CA TYR A 182 8.26 10.70 -12.00
C TYR A 182 7.61 11.75 -12.90
N MET A 183 6.31 11.65 -13.16
CA MET A 183 5.56 12.64 -13.94
C MET A 183 5.65 14.02 -13.29
N LEU A 184 5.47 14.11 -11.97
CA LEU A 184 5.59 15.37 -11.24
C LEU A 184 7.02 15.95 -11.30
N ALA A 185 8.05 15.10 -11.25
CA ALA A 185 9.44 15.53 -11.40
C ALA A 185 9.68 16.11 -12.81
N ALA A 186 9.24 15.42 -13.86
CA ALA A 186 9.35 15.90 -15.24
C ALA A 186 8.57 17.22 -15.45
N LEU A 187 7.37 17.35 -14.89
CA LEU A 187 6.61 18.60 -14.93
C LEU A 187 7.30 19.75 -14.19
N LYS A 188 7.97 19.46 -13.06
CA LYS A 188 8.78 20.46 -12.35
C LYS A 188 9.98 20.91 -13.17
N ASP A 189 10.70 19.96 -13.79
CA ASP A 189 11.84 20.23 -14.65
C ASP A 189 11.45 21.08 -15.86
N LYS A 190 10.32 20.76 -16.49
CA LYS A 190 9.72 21.57 -17.56
C LYS A 190 9.47 23.01 -17.10
N LYS A 191 8.83 23.17 -15.93
CA LYS A 191 8.52 24.49 -15.37
C LYS A 191 9.79 25.29 -15.07
N GLU A 192 10.82 24.67 -14.47
CA GLU A 192 12.08 25.38 -14.20
C GLU A 192 12.80 25.77 -15.49
N THR A 193 12.86 24.87 -16.48
CA THR A 193 13.42 25.20 -17.81
C THR A 193 12.70 26.39 -18.46
N LEU A 194 11.37 26.42 -18.41
CA LEU A 194 10.61 27.56 -18.94
C LEU A 194 10.86 28.86 -18.16
N LYS A 195 11.09 28.77 -16.85
CA LYS A 195 11.47 29.94 -16.04
C LYS A 195 12.89 30.42 -16.34
N GLU A 196 13.83 29.50 -16.57
CA GLU A 196 15.19 29.84 -17.00
C GLU A 196 15.16 30.61 -18.31
N ILE A 197 14.39 30.13 -19.30
CA ILE A 197 14.19 30.80 -20.59
C ILE A 197 13.64 32.22 -20.39
N LEU A 198 12.60 32.38 -19.56
CA LEU A 198 11.99 33.69 -19.29
C LEU A 198 12.94 34.65 -18.55
N LYS A 199 13.77 34.14 -17.62
CA LYS A 199 14.74 34.94 -16.87
C LYS A 199 16.01 35.28 -17.65
N GLY A 200 16.42 34.42 -18.59
CA GLY A 200 17.59 34.66 -19.43
C GLY A 200 17.47 35.98 -20.18
N VAL A 201 16.26 36.31 -20.64
CA VAL A 201 15.95 37.58 -21.30
C VAL A 201 16.03 38.79 -20.37
N GLU A 202 15.57 38.67 -19.13
CA GLU A 202 15.56 39.80 -18.17
C GLU A 202 16.98 40.27 -17.79
N ASN A 203 18.01 39.44 -17.99
CA ASN A 203 19.40 39.82 -17.72
C ASN A 203 20.15 40.37 -18.96
N GLU A 204 19.54 40.33 -20.14
CA GLU A 204 20.12 40.84 -21.40
C GLU A 204 19.50 42.20 -21.84
N THR A 205 18.51 42.71 -21.09
CA THR A 205 17.90 44.04 -21.22
C THR A 205 18.30 44.95 -20.09
#